data_AF-A0A2S9WUZ9-F1
#
_entry.id   AF-A0A2S9WUZ9-F1
#
_cell.length_a   1.000
_cell.length_b   1.000
_cell.length_c   1.000
_cell.angle_alpha   90.00
_cell.angle_beta   90.00
_cell.angle_gamma   90.00
#
_symmetry.space_group_name_H-M   'P 1'
#
loop_
_entity.id
_entity.type
_entity.pdbx_description
1 polymer ?
#
loop_
_entity_poly.entity_id
_entity_poly.type
_entity_poly.pdbx_seq_one_letter_code
_entity_poly.pdbx_strand_id
1 'polypeptide(L)'
;MESKDYLKIEEKVEKQKTGEFTFENIDRYDKLIDSLVNLYPDPISKFNLRQVSCKNLNDDFLNIYYKDQKVRNEGVGNMETVDHENLQNLVSIIEKCGFPKSGQLRDFRGYLGIFVVLQHSDPEWIAFYYNDFKDLVNNGSIPRDFLALLQDRFLLLNDQPQIYGTQMQNGKLYKLVDPESVGQRRRNMGFTETLSVYLSKHGLKLKDELKRLSSIK
;
A
#
# COMPACT_ATOMS: atom_id res chain seq x y z
N MET A 1 17.88 -13.93 23.53
CA MET A 1 18.70 -13.79 22.31
C MET A 1 18.48 -12.38 21.80
N GLU A 2 19.48 -11.51 21.95
CA GLU A 2 19.33 -10.06 21.77
C GLU A 2 19.18 -9.69 20.29
N SER A 3 18.53 -8.56 19.99
CA SER A 3 18.21 -8.14 18.61
C SER A 3 19.43 -8.03 17.68
N LYS A 4 20.63 -7.85 18.25
CA LYS A 4 21.91 -7.79 17.54
C LYS A 4 22.37 -9.14 17.01
N ASP A 5 21.92 -10.25 17.59
CA ASP A 5 22.28 -11.60 17.14
C ASP A 5 21.43 -12.06 15.95
N TYR A 6 20.18 -11.59 15.85
CA TYR A 6 19.32 -11.82 14.69
C TYR A 6 19.80 -11.09 13.43
N LEU A 7 20.21 -9.82 13.58
CA LEU A 7 20.79 -9.03 12.48
C LEU A 7 22.03 -9.70 11.86
N LYS A 8 22.91 -10.28 12.69
CA LYS A 8 24.12 -10.99 12.23
C LYS A 8 23.83 -12.31 11.53
N ILE A 9 22.73 -12.97 11.88
CA ILE A 9 22.29 -14.22 11.22
C ILE A 9 21.65 -13.89 9.87
N GLU A 10 20.82 -12.84 9.78
CA GLU A 10 20.25 -12.36 8.51
C GLU A 10 21.35 -11.89 7.54
N GLU A 11 22.36 -11.14 8.00
CA GLU A 11 23.51 -10.74 7.16
C GLU A 11 24.33 -11.94 6.65
N LYS A 12 24.49 -13.00 7.46
CA LYS A 12 25.20 -14.22 7.04
C LYS A 12 24.41 -15.05 6.04
N VAL A 13 23.08 -15.06 6.14
CA VAL A 13 22.20 -15.74 5.18
C VAL A 13 22.10 -14.95 3.87
N GLU A 14 22.03 -13.61 3.92
CA GLU A 14 22.08 -12.71 2.73
C GLU A 14 23.41 -12.83 1.97
N LYS A 15 24.55 -12.95 2.68
CA LYS A 15 25.88 -13.10 2.05
C LYS A 15 26.11 -14.46 1.37
N GLN A 16 25.32 -15.49 1.69
CA GLN A 16 25.48 -16.83 1.12
C GLN A 16 24.54 -17.12 -0.07
N LYS A 17 23.59 -16.24 -0.37
CA LYS A 17 22.72 -16.34 -1.55
C LYS A 17 22.40 -14.95 -2.09
N THR A 18 23.38 -14.30 -2.70
CA THR A 18 23.13 -13.12 -3.53
C THR A 18 22.47 -13.59 -4.84
N GLY A 19 21.18 -13.90 -4.80
CA GLY A 19 20.31 -13.73 -5.96
C GLY A 19 20.12 -12.23 -6.13
N GLU A 20 20.88 -11.62 -7.05
CA GLU A 20 20.85 -10.18 -7.29
C GLU A 20 19.42 -9.71 -7.58
N PHE A 21 18.95 -8.69 -6.87
CA PHE A 21 17.75 -7.98 -7.25
C PHE A 21 18.08 -7.12 -8.48
N THR A 22 17.78 -7.64 -9.66
CA THR A 22 18.06 -6.98 -10.94
C THR A 22 16.99 -5.94 -11.29
N PHE A 23 17.34 -4.95 -12.11
CA PHE A 23 16.35 -4.01 -12.69
C PHE A 23 15.25 -4.75 -13.46
N GLU A 24 15.56 -5.89 -14.07
CA GLU A 24 14.60 -6.76 -14.77
C GLU A 24 13.49 -7.27 -13.81
N ASN A 25 13.81 -7.53 -12.55
CA ASN A 25 12.82 -7.97 -11.56
C ASN A 25 11.86 -6.84 -11.16
N ILE A 26 12.34 -5.59 -11.06
CA ILE A 26 11.47 -4.41 -10.81
C ILE A 26 10.50 -4.26 -11.98
N ASP A 27 11.05 -4.24 -13.19
CA ASP A 27 10.30 -4.09 -14.44
C ASP A 27 9.23 -5.18 -14.60
N ARG A 28 9.53 -6.42 -14.19
CA ARG A 28 8.57 -7.51 -14.18
C ARG A 28 7.35 -7.24 -13.29
N TYR A 29 7.55 -6.79 -12.05
CA TYR A 29 6.45 -6.56 -11.11
C TYR A 29 5.63 -5.33 -11.46
N ASP A 30 6.27 -4.26 -11.92
CA ASP A 30 5.57 -3.09 -12.43
C ASP A 30 4.72 -3.45 -13.66
N LYS A 31 5.26 -4.21 -14.61
CA LYS A 31 4.50 -4.71 -15.78
C LYS A 31 3.31 -5.57 -15.40
N LEU A 32 3.43 -6.41 -14.37
CA LEU A 32 2.30 -7.20 -13.86
C LEU A 32 1.20 -6.28 -13.34
N ILE A 33 1.54 -5.30 -12.50
CA ILE A 33 0.56 -4.38 -11.92
C ILE A 33 -0.09 -3.52 -13.01
N ASP A 34 0.71 -2.97 -13.93
CA ASP A 34 0.20 -2.18 -15.05
C ASP A 34 -0.75 -3.03 -15.92
N SER A 35 -0.44 -4.31 -16.14
CA SER A 35 -1.33 -5.24 -16.86
C SER A 35 -2.65 -5.43 -16.12
N LEU A 36 -2.62 -5.61 -14.79
CA LEU A 36 -3.83 -5.76 -13.97
C LEU A 36 -4.67 -4.49 -13.92
N VAL A 37 -4.04 -3.32 -13.78
CA VAL A 37 -4.71 -2.01 -13.80
C VAL A 37 -5.53 -1.85 -15.07
N ASN A 38 -4.96 -2.22 -16.23
CA ASN A 38 -5.62 -2.14 -17.52
C ASN A 38 -6.79 -3.12 -17.72
N LEU A 39 -7.03 -4.06 -16.81
CA LEU A 39 -8.19 -4.97 -16.85
C LEU A 39 -9.45 -4.35 -16.23
N TYR A 40 -9.31 -3.32 -15.39
CA TYR A 40 -10.43 -2.72 -14.70
C TYR A 40 -11.15 -1.69 -15.57
N PRO A 41 -12.49 -1.69 -15.59
CA PRO A 41 -13.24 -0.66 -16.29
C PRO A 41 -13.11 0.68 -15.56
N ASP A 42 -13.42 1.76 -16.28
CA ASP A 42 -13.54 3.10 -15.69
C ASP A 42 -14.76 3.18 -14.73
N PRO A 43 -14.55 3.28 -13.41
CA PRO A 43 -15.64 3.36 -12.44
C PRO A 43 -16.30 4.76 -12.43
N ILE A 44 -15.65 5.80 -12.96
CA ILE A 44 -16.14 7.18 -12.88
C ILE A 44 -17.39 7.41 -13.72
N SER A 45 -17.51 6.67 -14.83
CA SER A 45 -18.62 6.77 -15.78
C SER A 45 -20.00 6.56 -15.13
N LYS A 46 -20.06 5.84 -13.99
CA LYS A 46 -21.27 5.55 -13.23
C LYS A 46 -21.32 6.26 -11.88
N PHE A 47 -20.33 7.11 -11.60
CA PHE A 47 -20.16 7.72 -10.29
C PHE A 47 -20.84 9.08 -10.19
N ASN A 48 -21.67 9.27 -9.17
CA ASN A 48 -22.37 10.53 -8.95
C ASN A 48 -21.50 11.50 -8.16
N LEU A 49 -20.83 12.43 -8.85
CA LEU A 49 -19.96 13.43 -8.21
C LEU A 49 -20.76 14.42 -7.36
N ARG A 50 -20.30 14.64 -6.11
CA ARG A 50 -20.86 15.68 -5.24
C ARG A 50 -20.36 17.05 -5.67
N GLN A 51 -21.13 18.09 -5.36
CA GLN A 51 -20.61 19.45 -5.44
C GLN A 51 -19.57 19.66 -4.33
N VAL A 52 -18.41 20.19 -4.71
CA VAL A 52 -17.30 20.48 -3.79
C VAL A 52 -16.73 21.87 -4.06
N SER A 53 -16.05 22.44 -3.07
CA SER A 53 -15.34 23.73 -3.18
C SER A 53 -13.84 23.48 -3.16
N CYS A 54 -13.11 23.96 -4.16
CA CYS A 54 -11.65 23.78 -4.23
C CYS A 54 -10.87 24.79 -3.35
N LYS A 55 -11.53 25.50 -2.44
CA LYS A 55 -10.91 26.57 -1.63
C LYS A 55 -10.11 26.05 -0.43
N ASN A 56 -10.55 24.94 0.19
CA ASN A 56 -10.04 24.48 1.48
C ASN A 56 -9.50 23.03 1.42
N LEU A 57 -8.84 22.68 0.32
CA LEU A 57 -8.38 21.31 0.07
C LEU A 57 -7.53 20.72 1.22
N ASN A 58 -6.74 21.54 1.91
CA ASN A 58 -5.99 21.11 3.10
C ASN A 58 -6.91 20.45 4.14
N ASP A 59 -7.99 21.12 4.51
CA ASP A 59 -8.92 20.65 5.53
C ASP A 59 -9.74 19.47 5.01
N ASP A 60 -10.10 19.49 3.72
CA ASP A 60 -10.89 18.42 3.10
C ASP A 60 -10.14 17.08 3.12
N PHE A 61 -8.87 17.06 2.69
CA PHE A 61 -8.03 15.86 2.71
C PHE A 61 -7.64 15.43 4.13
N LEU A 62 -7.40 16.39 5.04
CA LEU A 62 -7.17 16.08 6.45
C LEU A 62 -8.39 15.43 7.10
N ASN A 63 -9.58 15.91 6.81
CA ASN A 63 -10.82 15.34 7.35
C ASN A 63 -11.03 13.91 6.89
N ILE A 64 -10.72 13.59 5.62
CA ILE A 64 -10.72 12.21 5.11
C ILE A 64 -9.83 11.32 5.98
N TYR A 65 -8.57 11.74 6.17
CA TYR A 65 -7.61 11.00 6.99
C TYR A 65 -8.11 10.81 8.44
N TYR A 66 -8.54 11.89 9.11
CA TYR A 66 -8.96 11.79 10.51
C TYR A 66 -10.22 10.95 10.71
N LYS A 67 -11.20 11.03 9.80
CA LYS A 67 -12.39 10.18 9.88
C LYS A 67 -12.03 8.69 9.78
N ASP A 68 -11.16 8.34 8.83
CA ASP A 68 -10.69 6.97 8.66
C ASP A 68 -9.94 6.48 9.91
N GLN A 69 -8.99 7.26 10.41
CA GLN A 69 -8.21 6.87 11.59
C GLN A 69 -9.06 6.78 12.85
N LYS A 70 -10.07 7.65 13.00
CA LYS A 70 -10.97 7.63 14.14
C LYS A 70 -11.79 6.34 14.21
N VAL A 71 -12.40 5.91 13.10
CA VAL A 71 -13.22 4.69 13.11
C VAL A 71 -12.36 3.43 13.30
N ARG A 72 -11.14 3.40 12.76
CA ARG A 72 -10.23 2.25 12.85
C ARG A 72 -9.52 2.13 14.20
N ASN A 73 -9.09 3.24 14.80
CA ASN A 73 -8.28 3.23 16.02
C ASN A 73 -9.10 3.44 17.29
N GLU A 74 -10.19 4.20 17.23
CA GLU A 74 -11.04 4.51 18.39
C GLU A 74 -12.36 3.72 18.38
N GLY A 75 -12.71 3.07 17.25
CA GLY A 75 -13.98 2.34 17.12
C GLY A 75 -15.21 3.26 17.12
N VAL A 76 -15.05 4.56 16.85
CA VAL A 76 -16.15 5.52 16.85
C VAL A 76 -16.74 5.64 15.44
N GLY A 77 -17.95 5.10 15.26
CA GLY A 77 -18.71 5.17 14.01
C GLY A 77 -18.87 3.81 13.33
N ASN A 78 -19.35 3.80 12.09
CA ASN A 78 -19.45 2.61 11.25
C ASN A 78 -18.38 2.65 10.15
N MET A 79 -17.49 1.66 10.11
CA MET A 79 -16.33 1.62 9.20
C MET A 79 -16.75 1.64 7.73
N GLU A 80 -17.73 0.83 7.34
CA GLU A 80 -18.21 0.76 5.95
C GLU A 80 -18.82 2.10 5.50
N THR A 81 -19.54 2.77 6.40
CA THR A 81 -20.11 4.10 6.13
C THR A 81 -19.01 5.14 5.96
N VAL A 82 -17.99 5.13 6.82
CA VAL A 82 -16.84 6.05 6.71
C VAL A 82 -16.05 5.80 5.44
N ASP A 83 -15.79 4.53 5.09
CA ASP A 83 -15.06 4.16 3.88
C ASP A 83 -15.83 4.62 2.62
N HIS A 84 -17.15 4.39 2.58
CA HIS A 84 -18.00 4.86 1.48
C HIS A 84 -18.05 6.39 1.39
N GLU A 85 -18.24 7.09 2.50
CA GLU A 85 -18.25 8.56 2.52
C GLU A 85 -16.91 9.15 2.10
N ASN A 86 -15.80 8.58 2.57
CA ASN A 86 -14.47 9.04 2.26
C ASN A 86 -14.12 8.80 0.79
N LEU A 87 -14.48 7.65 0.21
CA LEU A 87 -14.36 7.40 -1.23
C LEU A 87 -15.15 8.44 -2.02
N GLN A 88 -16.41 8.67 -1.66
CA GLN A 88 -17.26 9.65 -2.33
C GLN A 88 -16.70 11.08 -2.25
N ASN A 89 -16.14 11.48 -1.12
CA ASN A 89 -15.52 12.79 -0.97
C ASN A 89 -14.21 12.88 -1.76
N LEU A 90 -13.33 11.87 -1.66
CA LEU A 90 -12.06 11.82 -2.36
C LEU A 90 -12.27 11.97 -3.87
N VAL A 91 -13.11 11.10 -4.46
CA VAL A 91 -13.42 11.09 -5.89
C VAL A 91 -14.01 12.43 -6.31
N SER A 92 -14.99 12.96 -5.56
CA SER A 92 -15.61 14.24 -5.90
C SER A 92 -14.62 15.41 -5.87
N ILE A 93 -13.68 15.42 -4.92
CA ILE A 93 -12.65 16.44 -4.81
C ILE A 93 -11.65 16.32 -5.96
N ILE A 94 -11.11 15.13 -6.20
CA ILE A 94 -10.09 14.90 -7.23
C ILE A 94 -10.64 15.20 -8.62
N GLU A 95 -11.83 14.72 -8.97
CA GLU A 95 -12.39 14.94 -10.30
C GLU A 95 -12.75 16.41 -10.56
N LYS A 96 -13.06 17.19 -9.52
CA LYS A 96 -13.44 18.61 -9.67
C LYS A 96 -12.29 19.59 -9.49
N CYS A 97 -11.32 19.25 -8.64
CA CYS A 97 -10.24 20.15 -8.22
C CYS A 97 -8.85 19.67 -8.67
N GLY A 98 -8.74 18.44 -9.15
CA GLY A 98 -7.48 17.77 -9.47
C GLY A 98 -6.81 17.18 -8.22
N PHE A 99 -5.81 16.32 -8.46
CA PHE A 99 -4.90 15.87 -7.42
C PHE A 99 -4.10 17.04 -6.82
N PRO A 100 -3.79 17.01 -5.51
CA PRO A 100 -2.93 18.01 -4.90
C PRO A 100 -1.54 17.98 -5.53
N LYS A 101 -1.04 19.15 -5.93
CA LYS A 101 0.35 19.32 -6.39
C LYS A 101 1.31 19.20 -5.21
N SER A 102 2.55 18.80 -5.48
CA SER A 102 3.60 18.78 -4.45
C SER A 102 3.69 20.11 -3.69
N GLY A 103 3.73 20.02 -2.36
CA GLY A 103 3.73 21.18 -1.45
C GLY A 103 2.40 21.93 -1.31
N GLN A 104 1.33 21.53 -2.01
CA GLN A 104 0.01 22.18 -1.90
C GLN A 104 -0.66 21.87 -0.56
N LEU A 105 -0.55 20.62 -0.10
CA LEU A 105 -1.00 20.25 1.24
C LEU A 105 0.10 20.55 2.26
N ARG A 106 -0.23 21.37 3.26
CA ARG A 106 0.71 21.82 4.31
C ARG A 106 0.98 20.75 5.36
N ASP A 107 0.04 19.83 5.51
CA ASP A 107 0.12 18.70 6.42
C ASP A 107 0.15 17.41 5.61
N PHE A 108 1.20 16.62 5.81
CA PHE A 108 1.41 15.35 5.13
C PHE A 108 0.24 14.37 5.30
N ARG A 109 -0.49 14.44 6.41
CA ARG A 109 -1.67 13.61 6.66
C ARG A 109 -2.77 13.80 5.62
N GLY A 110 -2.83 14.96 4.96
CA GLY A 110 -3.75 15.17 3.83
C GLY A 110 -3.43 14.23 2.65
N TYR A 111 -2.15 14.05 2.30
CA TYR A 111 -1.76 13.07 1.27
C TYR A 111 -2.04 11.64 1.75
N LEU A 112 -1.85 11.35 3.04
CA LEU A 112 -2.24 10.06 3.61
C LEU A 112 -3.75 9.80 3.53
N GLY A 113 -4.58 10.85 3.53
CA GLY A 113 -6.02 10.74 3.28
C GLY A 113 -6.33 10.07 1.94
N ILE A 114 -5.55 10.38 0.88
CA ILE A 114 -5.67 9.72 -0.42
C ILE A 114 -5.30 8.24 -0.29
N PHE A 115 -4.17 7.96 0.35
CA PHE A 115 -3.69 6.59 0.52
C PHE A 115 -4.69 5.71 1.28
N VAL A 116 -5.19 6.13 2.45
CA VAL A 116 -6.06 5.28 3.28
C VAL A 116 -7.37 4.95 2.56
N VAL A 117 -7.92 5.90 1.80
CA VAL A 117 -9.12 5.63 1.01
C VAL A 117 -8.84 4.58 -0.07
N LEU A 118 -7.77 4.75 -0.87
CA LEU A 118 -7.43 3.77 -1.90
C LEU A 118 -7.10 2.39 -1.30
N GLN A 119 -6.32 2.34 -0.22
CA GLN A 119 -5.96 1.11 0.50
C GLN A 119 -7.18 0.30 0.96
N HIS A 120 -8.31 0.98 1.21
CA HIS A 120 -9.55 0.40 1.71
C HIS A 120 -10.68 0.37 0.68
N SER A 121 -10.40 0.73 -0.58
CA SER A 121 -11.39 0.69 -1.67
C SER A 121 -11.39 -0.65 -2.41
N ASP A 122 -12.44 -0.84 -3.21
CA ASP A 122 -12.50 -1.91 -4.21
C ASP A 122 -11.39 -1.76 -5.26
N PRO A 123 -10.93 -2.87 -5.87
CA PRO A 123 -9.79 -2.85 -6.77
C PRO A 123 -9.98 -1.97 -8.01
N GLU A 124 -11.23 -1.73 -8.45
CA GLU A 124 -11.52 -0.80 -9.54
C GLU A 124 -11.06 0.64 -9.25
N TRP A 125 -11.21 1.13 -8.01
CA TRP A 125 -10.78 2.46 -7.61
C TRP A 125 -9.27 2.55 -7.43
N ILE A 126 -8.65 1.49 -6.90
CA ILE A 126 -7.20 1.39 -6.82
C ILE A 126 -6.61 1.45 -8.23
N ALA A 127 -7.16 0.68 -9.18
CA ALA A 127 -6.71 0.66 -10.56
C ALA A 127 -6.88 2.03 -11.23
N PHE A 128 -8.06 2.65 -11.09
CA PHE A 128 -8.37 3.93 -11.73
C PHE A 128 -7.39 5.05 -11.33
N TYR A 129 -7.03 5.14 -10.03
CA TYR A 129 -6.11 6.17 -9.53
C TYR A 129 -4.66 5.69 -9.35
N TYR A 130 -4.31 4.50 -9.82
CA TYR A 130 -2.99 3.92 -9.57
C TYR A 130 -1.85 4.79 -10.12
N ASN A 131 -1.99 5.27 -11.36
CA ASN A 131 -0.97 6.10 -12.00
C ASN A 131 -0.84 7.47 -11.34
N ASP A 132 -1.96 8.11 -10.98
CA ASP A 132 -1.92 9.38 -10.24
C ASP A 132 -1.24 9.22 -8.87
N PHE A 133 -1.54 8.13 -8.16
CA PHE A 133 -0.89 7.81 -6.89
C PHE A 133 0.62 7.56 -7.08
N LYS A 134 1.01 6.84 -8.14
CA LYS A 134 2.42 6.64 -8.51
C LYS A 134 3.11 7.99 -8.79
N ASP A 135 2.43 8.94 -9.42
CA ASP A 135 2.96 10.28 -9.67
C ASP A 135 3.16 11.10 -8.39
N LEU A 136 2.23 11.03 -7.43
CA LEU A 136 2.41 11.62 -6.09
C LEU A 136 3.63 11.04 -5.37
N VAL A 137 3.92 9.75 -5.57
CA VAL A 137 5.10 9.11 -4.99
C VAL A 137 6.38 9.55 -5.72
N ASN A 138 6.36 9.59 -7.05
CA ASN A 138 7.50 10.00 -7.88
C ASN A 138 7.92 11.45 -7.63
N ASN A 139 6.96 12.34 -7.34
CA ASN A 139 7.23 13.75 -7.04
C ASN A 139 7.54 14.03 -5.55
N GLY A 140 7.58 12.98 -4.71
CA GLY A 140 7.93 13.06 -3.30
C GLY A 140 6.81 13.54 -2.37
N SER A 141 5.57 13.68 -2.84
CA SER A 141 4.43 14.03 -1.98
C SER A 141 4.05 12.88 -1.05
N ILE A 142 4.25 11.63 -1.49
CA ILE A 142 4.00 10.42 -0.71
C ILE A 142 5.27 9.55 -0.68
N PRO A 143 5.71 9.05 0.49
CA PRO A 143 6.85 8.13 0.57
C PRO A 143 6.62 6.82 -0.19
N ARG A 144 7.70 6.24 -0.72
CA ARG A 144 7.63 5.08 -1.62
C ARG A 144 7.07 3.81 -0.97
N ASP A 145 7.20 3.65 0.33
CA ASP A 145 6.68 2.50 1.07
C ASP A 145 5.15 2.44 1.07
N PHE A 146 4.47 3.59 0.94
CA PHE A 146 3.01 3.63 0.71
C PHE A 146 2.60 3.09 -0.65
N LEU A 147 3.41 3.27 -1.70
CA LEU A 147 3.17 2.59 -2.98
C LEU A 147 3.27 1.09 -2.83
N ALA A 148 4.30 0.59 -2.12
CA ALA A 148 4.46 -0.83 -1.87
C ALA A 148 3.28 -1.44 -1.08
N LEU A 149 2.73 -0.70 -0.11
CA LEU A 149 1.52 -1.09 0.63
C LEU A 149 0.30 -1.21 -0.28
N LEU A 150 0.10 -0.22 -1.16
CA LEU A 150 -1.01 -0.20 -2.11
C LEU A 150 -0.89 -1.30 -3.17
N GLN A 151 0.33 -1.52 -3.69
CA GLN A 151 0.62 -2.56 -4.66
C GLN A 151 0.36 -3.96 -4.10
N ASP A 152 0.85 -4.27 -2.90
CA ASP A 152 0.56 -5.56 -2.27
C ASP A 152 -0.93 -5.75 -1.99
N ARG A 153 -1.65 -4.67 -1.60
CA ARG A 153 -3.10 -4.70 -1.40
C ARG A 153 -3.83 -5.00 -2.70
N PHE A 154 -3.45 -4.34 -3.79
CA PHE A 154 -4.02 -4.57 -5.11
C PHE A 154 -3.77 -6.00 -5.61
N LEU A 155 -2.56 -6.52 -5.42
CA LEU A 155 -2.22 -7.90 -5.76
C LEU A 155 -3.04 -8.90 -4.96
N LEU A 156 -3.21 -8.70 -3.64
CA LEU A 156 -4.07 -9.54 -2.82
C LEU A 156 -5.53 -9.55 -3.32
N LEU A 157 -6.08 -8.40 -3.70
CA LEU A 157 -7.45 -8.30 -4.25
C LEU A 157 -7.59 -8.98 -5.63
N ASN A 158 -6.48 -9.19 -6.34
CA ASN A 158 -6.42 -9.89 -7.62
C ASN A 158 -5.92 -11.35 -7.49
N ASP A 159 -5.94 -11.91 -6.27
CA ASP A 159 -5.45 -13.25 -5.96
C ASP A 159 -3.99 -13.53 -6.36
N GLN A 160 -3.19 -12.47 -6.54
CA GLN A 160 -1.79 -12.55 -6.91
C GLN A 160 -0.88 -12.53 -5.68
N PRO A 161 0.24 -13.28 -5.66
CA PRO A 161 1.22 -13.16 -4.60
C PRO A 161 1.75 -11.71 -4.48
N GLN A 162 1.91 -11.25 -3.25
CA GLN A 162 2.40 -9.92 -2.93
C GLN A 162 3.92 -9.81 -3.12
N ILE A 163 4.45 -8.59 -3.21
CA ILE A 163 5.85 -8.28 -3.49
C ILE A 163 6.63 -7.96 -2.21
N TYR A 164 6.04 -7.20 -1.27
CA TYR A 164 6.77 -6.60 -0.15
C TYR A 164 6.43 -7.20 1.22
N GLY A 165 5.40 -8.05 1.28
CA GLY A 165 5.03 -8.78 2.49
C GLY A 165 4.22 -7.94 3.48
N THR A 166 3.45 -6.97 3.00
CA THR A 166 2.69 -6.03 3.84
C THR A 166 1.25 -6.48 4.14
N GLN A 167 0.75 -7.51 3.46
CA GLN A 167 -0.62 -7.99 3.58
C GLN A 167 -0.71 -9.31 4.32
N MET A 168 -1.70 -9.35 5.20
CA MET A 168 -2.05 -10.49 6.02
C MET A 168 -3.44 -11.01 5.62
N GLN A 169 -3.62 -12.32 5.60
CA GLN A 169 -4.92 -12.96 5.39
C GLN A 169 -5.14 -14.00 6.50
N ASN A 170 -6.28 -13.90 7.18
CA ASN A 170 -6.64 -14.80 8.29
C ASN A 170 -5.55 -14.89 9.37
N GLY A 171 -4.94 -13.76 9.72
CA GLY A 171 -3.86 -13.68 10.72
C GLY A 171 -2.53 -14.30 10.28
N LYS A 172 -2.34 -14.56 8.98
CA LYS A 172 -1.14 -15.16 8.40
C LYS A 172 -0.60 -14.34 7.25
N LEU A 173 0.70 -14.47 6.95
CA LEU A 173 1.31 -13.76 5.82
C LEU A 173 0.67 -14.23 4.52
N TYR A 174 0.16 -13.32 3.71
CA TYR A 174 -0.37 -13.69 2.40
C TYR A 174 0.74 -14.16 1.44
N LYS A 175 0.40 -14.86 0.35
CA LYS A 175 1.38 -15.41 -0.61
C LYS A 175 2.41 -14.35 -1.00
N LEU A 176 3.70 -14.72 -1.06
CA LEU A 176 4.82 -13.79 -1.27
C LEU A 176 5.71 -14.30 -2.40
N VAL A 177 6.01 -13.44 -3.38
CA VAL A 177 7.00 -13.73 -4.44
C VAL A 177 8.42 -13.68 -3.88
N ASP A 178 9.30 -14.54 -4.39
CA ASP A 178 10.75 -14.57 -4.12
C ASP A 178 11.13 -14.10 -2.70
N PRO A 179 10.78 -14.87 -1.65
CA PRO A 179 10.97 -14.43 -0.27
C PRO A 179 12.43 -14.15 0.10
N GLU A 180 13.38 -14.78 -0.57
CA GLU A 180 14.82 -14.58 -0.33
C GLU A 180 15.27 -13.13 -0.67
N SER A 181 14.61 -12.44 -1.61
CA SER A 181 14.97 -11.07 -2.03
C SER A 181 14.03 -9.98 -1.51
N VAL A 182 13.04 -10.33 -0.66
CA VAL A 182 12.05 -9.37 -0.13
C VAL A 182 12.70 -8.25 0.70
N GLY A 183 13.77 -8.55 1.43
CA GLY A 183 14.51 -7.55 2.22
C GLY A 183 15.05 -6.43 1.35
N GLN A 184 15.65 -6.76 0.21
CA GLN A 184 16.17 -5.79 -0.74
C GLN A 184 15.05 -4.95 -1.36
N ARG A 185 13.93 -5.58 -1.75
CA ARG A 185 12.75 -4.87 -2.27
C ARG A 185 12.21 -3.86 -1.27
N ARG A 186 12.08 -4.26 0.00
CA ARG A 186 11.64 -3.39 1.09
C ARG A 186 12.59 -2.21 1.29
N ARG A 187 13.90 -2.45 1.36
CA ARG A 187 14.90 -1.36 1.47
C ARG A 187 14.80 -0.37 0.30
N ASN A 188 14.62 -0.87 -0.92
CA ASN A 188 14.50 -0.03 -2.11
C ASN A 188 13.25 0.86 -2.12
N MET A 189 12.18 0.43 -1.43
CA MET A 189 10.96 1.22 -1.25
C MET A 189 10.98 2.10 0.01
N GLY A 190 12.09 2.12 0.76
CA GLY A 190 12.25 2.99 1.93
C GLY A 190 11.72 2.41 3.24
N PHE A 191 11.34 1.13 3.29
CA PHE A 191 10.99 0.48 4.56
C PHE A 191 12.22 0.45 5.49
N THR A 192 12.04 0.98 6.70
CA THR A 192 13.07 0.98 7.74
C THR A 192 13.15 -0.34 8.50
N GLU A 193 12.07 -1.15 8.48
CA GLU A 193 12.00 -2.45 9.14
C GLU A 193 12.00 -3.63 8.17
N THR A 194 12.63 -4.72 8.61
CA THR A 194 12.62 -5.99 7.88
C THR A 194 11.24 -6.65 7.97
N LEU A 195 10.94 -7.54 7.01
CA LEU A 195 9.70 -8.34 7.06
C LEU A 195 9.61 -9.18 8.34
N SER A 196 10.75 -9.67 8.84
CA SER A 196 10.84 -10.44 10.08
C SER A 196 10.36 -9.63 11.28
N VAL A 197 10.85 -8.37 11.41
CA VAL A 197 10.41 -7.45 12.49
C VAL A 197 8.94 -7.12 12.35
N TYR A 198 8.47 -6.80 11.15
CA TYR A 198 7.05 -6.55 10.89
C TYR A 198 6.16 -7.73 11.35
N LEU A 199 6.46 -8.95 10.89
CA LEU A 199 5.71 -10.16 11.26
C LEU A 199 5.73 -10.45 12.77
N SER A 200 6.84 -10.15 13.44
CA SER A 200 6.95 -10.36 14.89
C SER A 200 5.95 -9.51 15.69
N LYS A 201 5.63 -8.29 15.22
CA LYS A 201 4.60 -7.42 15.81
C LYS A 201 3.20 -8.01 15.67
N HIS A 202 3.00 -8.87 14.68
CA HIS A 202 1.77 -9.64 14.47
C HIS A 202 1.82 -11.05 15.11
N GLY A 203 2.83 -11.33 15.96
CA GLY A 203 2.96 -12.63 16.63
C GLY A 203 3.42 -13.77 15.72
N LEU A 204 4.01 -13.46 14.56
CA LEU A 204 4.44 -14.45 13.57
C LEU A 204 5.96 -14.49 13.44
N LYS A 205 6.47 -15.65 13.03
CA LYS A 205 7.88 -15.85 12.70
C LYS A 205 8.01 -16.07 11.19
N LEU A 206 8.88 -15.30 10.54
CA LEU A 206 9.08 -15.38 9.09
C LEU A 206 9.36 -16.83 8.63
N LYS A 207 10.26 -17.54 9.33
CA LYS A 207 10.61 -18.94 9.00
C LYS A 207 9.39 -19.87 8.96
N ASP A 208 8.48 -19.71 9.91
CA ASP A 208 7.29 -20.56 10.02
C ASP A 208 6.30 -20.23 8.90
N GLU A 209 6.13 -18.95 8.57
CA GLU A 209 5.28 -18.50 7.47
C GLU A 209 5.83 -18.95 6.11
N LEU A 210 7.15 -18.88 5.87
CA LEU A 210 7.75 -19.36 4.62
C LEU A 210 7.60 -20.87 4.45
N LYS A 211 7.75 -21.64 5.55
CA LYS A 211 7.50 -23.09 5.52
C LYS A 211 6.03 -23.41 5.24
N ARG A 212 5.10 -22.63 5.79
CA ARG A 212 3.67 -22.77 5.50
C ARG A 212 3.39 -22.46 4.03
N LEU A 213 3.88 -21.35 3.51
CA LEU A 213 3.67 -20.96 2.11
C LEU A 213 4.21 -21.99 1.11
N SER A 214 5.35 -22.64 1.39
CA SER A 214 5.89 -23.69 0.51
C SER A 214 5.13 -25.01 0.56
N SER A 215 4.31 -25.23 1.60
CA SER A 215 3.45 -26.42 1.74
C SER A 215 2.08 -26.30 1.05
N ILE A 216 1.68 -25.09 0.66
CA ILE A 216 0.44 -24.82 -0.05
C ILE A 216 0.75 -24.90 -1.55
N LYS A 217 0.61 -26.10 -2.12
CA LYS A 217 0.61 -26.31 -3.58
C LYS A 217 -0.75 -26.02 -4.17
#